data_AF-A0A2M9HAP3-F1
#
_entry.id   AF-A0A2M9HAP3-F1
#
_cell.length_a   1.000
_cell.length_b   1.000
_cell.length_c   1.000
_cell.angle_alpha   90.00
_cell.angle_beta   90.00
_cell.angle_gamma   90.00
#
_symmetry.space_group_name_H-M   'P 1'
#
loop_
_entity.id
_entity.type
_entity.pdbx_description
1 polymer ?
#
loop_
_entity_poly.entity_id
_entity_poly.type
_entity_poly.pdbx_seq_one_letter_code
_entity_poly.pdbx_strand_id
1 'polypeptide(L)'
;MDGAPAFTDVPTAEDRAAVRRIRAKTLIWLVVFLAVLVAAVMAYDGGGPLARAYPWLAIGSLVVGTVALTYGIGWRRAAAVIHAAGAGDRIAAAYLRYGPQLGSVAWWWTTPPVRSSTERRRMTAVGVLLLVVAVIGGVMTVALWNTPISRGYLATVTLSVIPMLVVGVWAVTFAAKPNERIGRAAGLLYYALLIAGLISLGLAWTATHDGYALGVLITVYGFALNCIRGLRHLVPVILANDIFIPTGRSAIDADVARMAAAEPQVPMDGPGSPQMRRVRARYERRMLLRYTLRAVLLLIMLAAVVAFKVAFGG
;
A
#
# COMPACT_ATOMS: atom_id res chain seq x y z
N MET A 1 -10.37 -43.07 13.84
CA MET A 1 -10.76 -41.65 13.76
C MET A 1 -9.64 -40.88 14.44
N ASP A 2 -8.58 -40.61 13.68
CA ASP A 2 -7.34 -40.08 14.22
C ASP A 2 -7.46 -38.56 14.44
N GLY A 3 -7.04 -38.12 15.62
CA GLY A 3 -7.25 -36.78 16.14
C GLY A 3 -6.74 -35.71 15.18
N ALA A 4 -7.64 -34.83 14.75
CA ALA A 4 -7.24 -33.59 14.10
C ALA A 4 -6.21 -32.89 15.00
N PRO A 5 -5.00 -32.59 14.52
CA PRO A 5 -3.95 -32.05 15.37
C PRO A 5 -4.42 -30.71 15.92
N ALA A 6 -4.47 -30.60 17.25
CA ALA A 6 -5.02 -29.45 17.94
C ALA A 6 -4.35 -28.15 17.46
N PHE A 7 -5.14 -27.13 17.14
CA PHE A 7 -4.65 -25.79 16.80
C PHE A 7 -4.05 -25.05 18.02
N THR A 8 -3.90 -25.73 19.15
CA THR A 8 -3.45 -25.21 20.45
C THR A 8 -1.98 -24.77 20.45
N ASP A 9 -1.16 -25.28 19.53
CA ASP A 9 0.28 -25.03 19.51
C ASP A 9 0.69 -23.80 18.66
N VAL A 10 -0.30 -23.08 18.12
CA VAL A 10 -0.12 -21.89 17.27
C VAL A 10 -0.63 -20.65 18.02
N PRO A 11 0.10 -19.53 18.06
CA PRO A 11 1.35 -19.22 17.34
C PRO A 11 2.62 -19.78 18.01
N THR A 12 3.54 -20.30 17.19
CA THR A 12 4.81 -20.89 17.64
C THR A 12 5.82 -19.85 18.11
N ALA A 13 6.88 -20.26 18.81
CA ALA A 13 7.98 -19.38 19.19
C ALA A 13 8.72 -18.79 17.98
N GLU A 14 8.81 -19.55 16.89
CA GLU A 14 9.42 -19.12 15.63
C GLU A 14 8.60 -18.01 14.94
N ASP A 15 7.27 -18.12 14.95
CA ASP A 15 6.37 -17.08 14.41
C ASP A 15 6.55 -15.76 15.15
N ARG A 16 6.60 -15.82 16.50
CA ARG A 16 6.84 -14.65 17.34
C ARG A 16 8.22 -14.04 17.09
N ALA A 17 9.24 -14.88 16.90
CA ALA A 17 10.59 -14.43 16.54
C ALA A 17 10.64 -13.78 15.15
N ALA A 18 9.92 -14.31 14.16
CA ALA A 18 9.80 -13.71 12.84
C ALA A 18 9.16 -12.33 12.91
N VAL A 19 8.08 -12.15 13.68
CA VAL A 19 7.44 -10.84 13.88
C VAL A 19 8.38 -9.83 14.55
N ARG A 20 9.18 -10.26 15.55
CA ARG A 20 10.21 -9.40 16.14
C ARG A 20 11.27 -8.96 15.12
N ARG A 21 11.71 -9.87 14.23
CA ARG A 21 12.65 -9.52 13.16
C ARG A 21 12.06 -8.52 12.16
N ILE A 22 10.79 -8.69 11.76
CA ILE A 22 10.12 -7.73 10.88
C ILE A 22 10.01 -6.37 11.58
N ARG A 23 9.60 -6.34 12.86
CA ARG A 23 9.54 -5.12 13.68
C ARG A 23 10.88 -4.39 13.72
N ALA A 24 11.97 -5.10 13.99
CA ALA A 24 13.31 -4.51 14.03
C ALA A 24 13.68 -3.88 12.69
N LYS A 25 13.44 -4.58 11.57
CA LYS A 25 13.66 -4.02 10.22
C LYS A 25 12.79 -2.79 9.95
N THR A 26 11.52 -2.80 10.35
CA THR A 26 10.63 -1.63 10.25
C THR A 26 11.21 -0.44 10.99
N LEU A 27 11.65 -0.62 12.24
CA LEU A 27 12.21 0.46 13.05
C LEU A 27 13.50 1.02 12.45
N ILE A 28 14.40 0.15 11.97
CA ILE A 28 15.63 0.57 11.29
C ILE A 28 15.28 1.43 10.06
N TRP A 29 14.39 0.95 9.19
CA TRP A 29 13.98 1.70 8.01
C TRP A 29 13.24 3.00 8.34
N LEU A 30 12.48 3.04 9.43
CA LEU A 30 11.83 4.26 9.90
C LEU A 30 12.86 5.29 10.37
N VAL A 31 13.89 4.87 11.10
CA VAL A 31 14.99 5.76 11.53
C VAL A 31 15.76 6.29 10.33
N VAL A 32 16.10 5.42 9.36
CA VAL A 32 16.75 5.85 8.11
C VAL A 32 15.87 6.83 7.33
N PHE A 33 14.56 6.56 7.24
CA PHE A 33 13.60 7.46 6.61
C PHE A 33 13.59 8.84 7.29
N LEU A 34 13.48 8.87 8.62
CA LEU A 34 13.46 10.12 9.37
C LEU A 34 14.76 10.90 9.20
N ALA A 35 15.92 10.23 9.19
CA ALA A 35 17.20 10.89 8.96
C ALA A 35 17.28 11.54 7.57
N VAL A 36 16.86 10.82 6.51
CA VAL A 36 16.85 11.35 5.13
C VAL A 36 15.81 12.46 4.98
N LEU A 37 14.64 12.33 5.61
CA LEU A 37 13.60 13.34 5.60
C LEU A 37 14.06 14.63 6.31
N VAL A 38 14.66 14.51 7.49
CA VAL A 38 15.23 15.67 8.22
C VAL A 38 16.30 16.36 7.37
N ALA A 39 17.20 15.59 6.73
CA ALA A 39 18.18 16.16 5.81
C ALA A 39 17.52 16.89 4.62
N ALA A 40 16.44 16.34 4.07
CA ALA A 40 15.68 16.98 2.98
C ALA A 40 15.02 18.29 3.43
N VAL A 41 14.41 18.31 4.63
CA VAL A 41 13.79 19.51 5.20
C VAL A 41 14.85 20.59 5.46
N MET A 42 15.99 20.23 6.04
CA MET A 42 17.10 21.16 6.27
C MET A 42 17.72 21.67 4.95
N ALA A 43 17.70 20.85 3.89
CA ALA A 43 18.16 21.23 2.56
C ALA A 43 17.18 22.18 1.85
N TYR A 44 15.88 22.09 2.12
CA TYR A 44 14.87 22.96 1.54
C TYR A 44 14.98 24.40 2.05
N ASP A 45 15.24 24.56 3.35
CA ASP A 45 15.27 25.85 4.05
C ASP A 45 16.68 26.49 4.09
N GLY A 46 17.68 25.83 3.52
CA GLY A 46 19.09 26.21 3.60
C GLY A 46 19.63 26.90 2.34
N GLY A 47 20.60 27.80 2.51
CA GLY A 47 21.48 28.26 1.43
C GLY A 47 22.76 27.41 1.35
N GLY A 48 23.26 27.10 0.14
CA GLY A 48 24.56 26.45 -0.07
C GLY A 48 24.52 25.06 -0.73
N PRO A 49 25.58 24.23 -0.62
CA PRO A 49 25.71 22.95 -1.31
C PRO A 49 24.60 21.94 -0.98
N LEU A 50 24.06 22.00 0.24
CA LEU A 50 22.97 21.15 0.70
C LEU A 50 21.66 21.41 -0.05
N ALA A 51 21.39 22.68 -0.41
CA ALA A 51 20.20 23.07 -1.18
C ALA A 51 20.19 22.46 -2.60
N ARG A 52 21.36 22.32 -3.21
CA ARG A 52 21.50 21.65 -4.52
C ARG A 52 21.19 20.15 -4.45
N ALA A 53 21.31 19.55 -3.26
CA ALA A 53 20.99 18.15 -3.02
C ALA A 53 19.50 17.92 -2.66
N TYR A 54 18.71 18.99 -2.42
CA TYR A 54 17.31 18.88 -1.99
C TYR A 54 16.46 17.95 -2.88
N PRO A 55 16.47 18.06 -4.23
CA PRO A 55 15.64 17.19 -5.07
C PRO A 55 15.96 15.71 -4.89
N TRP A 56 17.24 15.38 -4.68
CA TRP A 56 17.71 14.01 -4.48
C TRP A 56 17.40 13.49 -3.08
N LEU A 57 17.49 14.33 -2.05
CA LEU A 57 17.09 14.00 -0.69
C LEU A 57 15.57 13.81 -0.59
N ALA A 58 14.79 14.61 -1.33
CA ALA A 58 13.34 14.45 -1.44
C ALA A 58 12.96 13.11 -2.09
N ILE A 59 13.58 12.77 -3.22
CA ILE A 59 13.37 11.45 -3.89
C ILE A 59 13.84 10.31 -2.99
N GLY A 60 15.01 10.45 -2.35
CA GLY A 60 15.55 9.47 -1.42
C GLY A 60 14.62 9.22 -0.24
N SER A 61 14.05 10.27 0.36
CA SER A 61 13.09 10.13 1.45
C SER A 61 11.81 9.43 1.00
N LEU A 62 11.33 9.69 -0.21
CA LEU A 62 10.17 8.99 -0.78
C LEU A 62 10.44 7.48 -0.96
N VAL A 63 11.60 7.12 -1.52
CA VAL A 63 11.98 5.71 -1.73
C VAL A 63 12.14 4.99 -0.39
N VAL A 64 12.91 5.56 0.53
CA VAL A 64 13.14 4.99 1.86
C VAL A 64 11.85 4.93 2.66
N GLY A 65 11.00 5.95 2.57
CA GLY A 65 9.68 6.00 3.18
C GLY A 65 8.76 4.90 2.65
N THR A 66 8.80 4.62 1.35
CA THR A 66 8.06 3.51 0.74
C THR A 66 8.52 2.16 1.29
N VAL A 67 9.83 1.97 1.45
CA VAL A 67 10.39 0.76 2.06
C VAL A 67 9.98 0.63 3.53
N ALA A 68 10.10 1.70 4.32
CA ALA A 68 9.70 1.74 5.73
C ALA A 68 8.22 1.43 5.90
N LEU A 69 7.36 2.02 5.05
CA LEU A 69 5.92 1.77 5.01
C LEU A 69 5.61 0.31 4.68
N THR A 70 6.29 -0.26 3.68
CA THR A 70 6.13 -1.66 3.29
C THR A 70 6.42 -2.57 4.48
N TYR A 71 7.56 -2.36 5.14
CA TYR A 71 7.91 -3.12 6.34
C TYR A 71 6.93 -2.89 7.50
N GLY A 72 6.44 -1.67 7.69
CA GLY A 72 5.45 -1.33 8.72
C GLY A 72 4.10 -2.01 8.50
N ILE A 73 3.60 -2.00 7.27
CA ILE A 73 2.37 -2.71 6.88
C ILE A 73 2.55 -4.21 7.12
N GLY A 74 3.69 -4.77 6.73
CA GLY A 74 4.01 -6.17 6.98
C GLY A 74 4.00 -6.49 8.47
N TRP A 75 4.76 -5.74 9.27
CA TRP A 75 4.82 -5.95 10.71
C TRP A 75 3.42 -5.94 11.34
N ARG A 76 2.60 -4.93 11.02
CA ARG A 76 1.23 -4.81 11.53
C ARG A 76 0.37 -6.00 11.11
N ARG A 77 0.46 -6.45 9.85
CA ARG A 77 -0.25 -7.63 9.35
C ARG A 77 0.17 -8.90 10.09
N ALA A 78 1.47 -9.11 10.27
CA ALA A 78 2.00 -10.29 10.94
C ALA A 78 1.60 -10.32 12.43
N ALA A 79 1.71 -9.19 13.12
CA ALA A 79 1.30 -9.05 14.51
C ALA A 79 -0.21 -9.32 14.70
N ALA A 80 -1.05 -8.81 13.81
CA ALA A 80 -2.50 -9.06 13.86
C ALA A 80 -2.84 -10.54 13.67
N VAL A 81 -2.17 -11.23 12.75
CA VAL A 81 -2.37 -12.68 12.52
C VAL A 81 -1.94 -13.50 13.73
N ILE A 82 -0.77 -13.19 14.33
CA ILE A 82 -0.30 -13.86 15.55
C ILE A 82 -1.26 -13.62 16.71
N HIS A 83 -1.72 -12.39 16.90
CA HIS A 83 -2.63 -12.07 17.99
C HIS A 83 -3.98 -12.76 17.82
N ALA A 84 -4.54 -12.77 16.59
CA ALA A 84 -5.78 -13.48 16.29
C ALA A 84 -5.65 -15.00 16.53
N ALA A 85 -4.55 -15.61 16.08
CA ALA A 85 -4.28 -17.02 16.34
C ALA A 85 -4.16 -17.31 17.85
N GLY A 86 -3.46 -16.46 18.60
CA GLY A 86 -3.36 -16.58 20.05
C GLY A 86 -4.68 -16.38 20.79
N ALA A 87 -5.63 -15.67 20.20
CA ALA A 87 -7.00 -15.53 20.70
C ALA A 87 -7.93 -16.69 20.30
N GLY A 88 -7.40 -17.75 19.66
CA GLY A 88 -8.16 -18.93 19.26
C GLY A 88 -8.82 -18.86 17.88
N ASP A 89 -8.45 -17.89 17.03
CA ASP A 89 -8.93 -17.84 15.65
C ASP A 89 -8.34 -18.98 14.81
N ARG A 90 -9.19 -19.96 14.49
CA ARG A 90 -8.84 -21.15 13.70
C ARG A 90 -8.31 -20.81 12.31
N ILE A 91 -8.76 -19.72 11.70
CA ILE A 91 -8.35 -19.31 10.34
C ILE A 91 -6.95 -18.69 10.38
N ALA A 92 -6.70 -17.83 11.36
CA ALA A 92 -5.37 -17.27 11.58
C ALA A 92 -4.36 -18.37 11.97
N ALA A 93 -4.77 -19.31 12.82
CA ALA A 93 -3.94 -20.46 13.20
C ALA A 93 -3.65 -21.39 12.01
N ALA A 94 -4.65 -21.68 11.17
CA ALA A 94 -4.47 -22.42 9.92
C ALA A 94 -3.57 -21.66 8.93
N TYR A 95 -3.68 -20.33 8.83
CA TYR A 95 -2.81 -19.55 7.97
C TYR A 95 -1.35 -19.56 8.44
N LEU A 96 -1.08 -19.48 9.75
CA LEU A 96 0.28 -19.61 10.27
C LEU A 96 0.86 -21.01 10.05
N ARG A 97 0.02 -22.05 10.18
CA ARG A 97 0.44 -23.45 10.04
C ARG A 97 0.67 -23.88 8.60
N TYR A 98 -0.21 -23.46 7.68
CA TYR A 98 -0.24 -23.94 6.30
C TYR A 98 0.17 -22.88 5.25
N GLY A 99 0.13 -21.60 5.63
CA GLY A 99 0.47 -20.47 4.78
C GLY A 99 1.97 -20.26 4.58
N PRO A 100 2.36 -19.20 3.85
CA PRO A 100 3.76 -18.87 3.61
C PRO A 100 4.44 -18.39 4.89
N GLN A 101 5.75 -18.63 4.99
CA GLN A 101 6.53 -18.28 6.17
C GLN A 101 6.51 -16.76 6.40
N LEU A 102 6.19 -16.34 7.62
CA LEU A 102 6.16 -14.91 7.98
C LEU A 102 7.49 -14.23 7.64
N GLY A 103 7.41 -13.14 6.87
CA GLY A 103 8.56 -12.36 6.44
C GLY A 103 9.25 -12.85 5.16
N SER A 104 8.79 -13.96 4.57
CA SER A 104 9.27 -14.41 3.26
C SER A 104 8.69 -13.62 2.11
N VAL A 105 9.31 -13.71 0.93
CA VAL A 105 8.85 -13.02 -0.29
C VAL A 105 7.40 -13.39 -0.60
N ALA A 106 7.04 -14.68 -0.53
CA ALA A 106 5.68 -15.15 -0.76
C ALA A 106 4.67 -14.54 0.24
N TRP A 107 5.06 -14.36 1.49
CA TRP A 107 4.21 -13.73 2.50
C TRP A 107 3.95 -12.23 2.23
N TRP A 108 4.93 -11.51 1.67
CA TRP A 108 4.74 -10.11 1.28
C TRP A 108 3.68 -9.96 0.18
N TRP A 109 3.62 -10.93 -0.73
CA TRP A 109 2.72 -10.92 -1.89
C TRP A 109 1.39 -11.66 -1.67
N THR A 110 1.27 -12.44 -0.59
CA THR A 110 0.02 -13.13 -0.24
C THR A 110 -0.69 -12.38 0.88
N THR A 111 -1.93 -11.96 0.64
CA THR A 111 -2.76 -11.35 1.67
C THR A 111 -3.27 -12.45 2.61
N PRO A 112 -3.15 -12.32 3.95
CA PRO A 112 -3.80 -13.25 4.87
C PRO A 112 -5.32 -13.21 4.65
N PRO A 113 -6.07 -14.24 5.08
CA PRO A 113 -7.53 -14.23 5.02
C PRO A 113 -8.06 -12.96 5.65
N VAL A 114 -8.96 -12.29 4.94
CA VAL A 114 -9.46 -10.98 5.32
C VAL A 114 -10.92 -11.08 5.70
N ARG A 115 -11.27 -10.54 6.87
CA ARG A 115 -12.66 -10.43 7.33
C ARG A 115 -13.33 -9.20 6.70
N SER A 116 -14.56 -9.37 6.22
CA SER A 116 -15.39 -8.30 5.65
C SER A 116 -15.51 -7.08 6.60
N SER A 117 -15.69 -7.33 7.90
CA SER A 117 -15.86 -6.28 8.93
C SER A 117 -14.61 -5.41 9.14
N THR A 118 -13.42 -6.01 9.08
CA THR A 118 -12.15 -5.28 9.19
C THR A 118 -11.91 -4.38 7.98
N GLU A 119 -12.25 -4.85 6.78
CA GLU A 119 -12.13 -4.02 5.57
C GLU A 119 -13.19 -2.94 5.51
N ARG A 120 -14.41 -3.19 6.01
CA ARG A 120 -15.42 -2.12 6.20
C ARG A 120 -14.89 -1.01 7.09
N ARG A 121 -14.24 -1.34 8.22
CA ARG A 121 -13.62 -0.33 9.10
C ARG A 121 -12.49 0.43 8.40
N ARG A 122 -11.63 -0.26 7.63
CA ARG A 122 -10.56 0.40 6.86
C ARG A 122 -11.09 1.31 5.77
N MET A 123 -12.09 0.86 5.03
CA MET A 123 -12.76 1.67 4.01
C MET A 123 -13.43 2.89 4.62
N THR A 124 -14.08 2.74 5.79
CA THR A 124 -14.63 3.87 6.55
C THR A 124 -13.53 4.83 7.00
N ALA A 125 -12.42 4.32 7.56
CA ALA A 125 -11.31 5.15 8.04
C ALA A 125 -10.65 5.94 6.89
N VAL A 126 -10.41 5.31 5.74
CA VAL A 126 -9.91 6.00 4.54
C VAL A 126 -10.93 7.03 4.07
N GLY A 127 -12.22 6.68 4.02
CA GLY A 127 -13.27 7.61 3.64
C GLY A 127 -13.34 8.85 4.54
N VAL A 128 -13.32 8.66 5.86
CA VAL A 128 -13.31 9.74 6.86
C VAL A 128 -12.06 10.59 6.72
N LEU A 129 -10.88 9.99 6.51
CA LEU A 129 -9.64 10.74 6.31
C LEU A 129 -9.72 11.65 5.09
N LEU A 130 -10.25 11.15 3.97
CA LEU A 130 -10.44 11.95 2.75
C LEU A 130 -11.44 13.09 2.98
N LEU A 131 -12.52 12.85 3.74
CA LEU A 131 -13.47 13.90 4.13
C LEU A 131 -12.82 14.96 5.03
N VAL A 132 -11.97 14.57 5.97
CA VAL A 132 -11.23 15.51 6.82
C VAL A 132 -10.28 16.36 5.98
N VAL A 133 -9.52 15.76 5.06
CA VAL A 133 -8.64 16.49 4.13
C VAL A 133 -9.45 17.48 3.28
N ALA A 134 -10.61 17.06 2.79
CA ALA A 134 -11.52 17.93 2.07
C ALA A 134 -12.02 19.12 2.90
N VAL A 135 -12.41 18.89 4.15
CA VAL A 135 -12.86 19.95 5.08
C VAL A 135 -11.72 20.93 5.36
N ILE A 136 -10.51 20.43 5.63
CA ILE A 136 -9.32 21.28 5.84
C ILE A 136 -9.06 22.13 4.60
N GLY A 137 -9.06 21.53 3.40
CA GLY A 137 -8.90 22.26 2.14
C GLY A 137 -9.97 23.33 1.94
N GLY A 138 -11.24 23.02 2.25
CA GLY A 138 -12.34 23.99 2.18
C GLY A 138 -12.21 25.14 3.17
N VAL A 139 -11.86 24.85 4.43
CA VAL A 139 -11.60 25.88 5.45
C VAL A 139 -10.43 26.76 5.05
N MET A 140 -9.35 26.17 4.52
CA MET A 140 -8.21 26.93 4.00
C MET A 140 -8.64 27.86 2.85
N THR A 141 -9.46 27.39 1.90
CA THR A 141 -9.99 28.26 0.83
C THR A 141 -10.75 29.45 1.40
N VAL A 142 -11.62 29.24 2.39
CA VAL A 142 -12.42 30.32 3.01
C VAL A 142 -11.52 31.31 3.76
N ALA A 143 -10.55 30.81 4.54
CA ALA A 143 -9.62 31.64 5.28
C ALA A 143 -8.74 32.50 4.35
N LEU A 144 -8.35 31.94 3.19
CA LEU A 144 -7.53 32.62 2.20
C LEU A 144 -8.33 33.52 1.26
N TRP A 145 -9.67 33.49 1.30
CA TRP A 145 -10.54 34.24 0.39
C TRP A 145 -10.35 35.76 0.43
N ASN A 146 -9.99 36.29 1.61
CA ASN A 146 -9.79 37.72 1.84
C ASN A 146 -8.31 38.14 1.79
N THR A 147 -7.41 37.24 1.37
CA THR A 147 -5.97 37.52 1.26
C THR A 147 -5.63 37.97 -0.16
N PRO A 148 -4.48 38.65 -0.38
CA PRO A 148 -4.05 39.06 -1.73
C PRO A 148 -3.61 37.89 -2.62
N ILE A 149 -3.91 36.64 -2.25
CA ILE A 149 -3.66 35.45 -3.07
C ILE A 149 -4.49 35.53 -4.34
N SER A 150 -3.91 35.13 -5.48
CA SER A 150 -4.60 35.19 -6.75
C SER A 150 -5.86 34.31 -6.74
N ARG A 151 -6.95 34.82 -7.32
CA ARG A 151 -8.23 34.09 -7.44
C ARG A 151 -8.05 32.75 -8.15
N GLY A 152 -7.07 32.65 -9.06
CA GLY A 152 -6.71 31.40 -9.72
C GLY A 152 -6.19 30.35 -8.75
N TYR A 153 -5.31 30.71 -7.80
CA TYR A 153 -4.82 29.79 -6.77
C TYR A 153 -5.93 29.30 -5.84
N LEU A 154 -6.86 30.20 -5.44
CA LEU A 154 -8.04 29.81 -4.66
C LEU A 154 -8.95 28.83 -5.42
N ALA A 155 -9.12 29.03 -6.73
CA ALA A 155 -9.86 28.10 -7.58
C ALA A 155 -9.18 26.71 -7.63
N THR A 156 -7.85 26.66 -7.75
CA THR A 156 -7.08 25.41 -7.73
C THR A 156 -7.25 24.64 -6.42
N VAL A 157 -7.17 25.32 -5.27
CA VAL A 157 -7.38 24.68 -3.95
C VAL A 157 -8.81 24.16 -3.83
N THR A 158 -9.80 24.93 -4.30
CA THR A 158 -11.21 24.50 -4.29
C THR A 158 -11.45 23.27 -5.16
N LEU A 159 -10.92 23.24 -6.38
CA LEU A 159 -11.02 22.09 -7.29
C LEU A 159 -10.31 20.85 -6.73
N SER A 160 -9.27 21.03 -5.92
CA SER A 160 -8.55 19.94 -5.24
C SER A 160 -9.39 19.22 -4.18
N VAL A 161 -10.38 19.89 -3.60
CA VAL A 161 -11.25 19.34 -2.55
C VAL A 161 -12.26 18.33 -3.11
N ILE A 162 -12.76 18.59 -4.32
CA ILE A 162 -13.80 17.80 -5.00
C ILE A 162 -13.48 16.29 -5.02
N PRO A 163 -12.31 15.83 -5.53
CA PRO A 163 -12.02 14.40 -5.60
C PRO A 163 -11.94 13.74 -4.21
N MET A 164 -11.45 14.45 -3.18
CA MET A 164 -11.38 13.94 -1.80
C MET A 164 -12.78 13.75 -1.20
N LEU A 165 -13.68 14.74 -1.40
CA LEU A 165 -15.08 14.63 -0.98
C LEU A 165 -15.77 13.46 -1.65
N VAL A 166 -15.65 13.38 -2.98
CA VAL A 166 -16.36 12.38 -3.79
C VAL A 166 -15.95 10.96 -3.40
N VAL A 167 -14.63 10.69 -3.32
CA VAL A 167 -14.14 9.36 -2.91
C VAL A 167 -14.46 9.09 -1.44
N GLY A 168 -14.35 10.10 -0.57
CA GLY A 168 -14.64 9.99 0.87
C GLY A 168 -16.10 9.64 1.15
N VAL A 169 -17.05 10.39 0.57
CA VAL A 169 -18.49 10.14 0.69
C VAL A 169 -18.84 8.75 0.17
N TRP A 170 -18.34 8.39 -1.02
CA TRP A 170 -18.61 7.07 -1.59
C TRP A 170 -18.09 5.95 -0.67
N ALA A 171 -16.86 6.09 -0.15
CA ALA A 171 -16.24 5.07 0.70
C ALA A 171 -17.02 4.86 2.01
N VAL A 172 -17.42 5.94 2.69
CA VAL A 172 -18.23 5.88 3.92
C VAL A 172 -19.62 5.32 3.64
N THR A 173 -20.26 5.76 2.55
CA THR A 173 -21.62 5.31 2.20
C THR A 173 -21.65 3.81 1.88
N PHE A 174 -20.69 3.33 1.09
CA PHE A 174 -20.58 1.90 0.78
C PHE A 174 -20.24 1.07 2.02
N ALA A 175 -19.32 1.55 2.86
CA ALA A 175 -18.96 0.84 4.08
C ALA A 175 -20.14 0.77 5.08
N ALA A 176 -20.97 1.80 5.16
CA ALA A 176 -22.16 1.82 6.00
C ALA A 176 -23.25 0.87 5.49
N LYS A 177 -23.52 0.87 4.18
CA LYS A 177 -24.53 0.03 3.54
C LYS A 177 -23.93 -0.71 2.33
N PRO A 178 -23.24 -1.85 2.54
CA PRO A 178 -22.65 -2.63 1.46
C PRO A 178 -23.73 -3.09 0.48
N ASN A 179 -23.66 -2.62 -0.76
CA ASN A 179 -24.61 -2.96 -1.81
C ASN A 179 -23.87 -3.03 -3.14
N GLU A 180 -24.16 -4.05 -3.95
CA GLU A 180 -23.61 -4.21 -5.30
C GLU A 180 -23.83 -2.99 -6.19
N ARG A 181 -24.96 -2.29 -6.06
CA ARG A 181 -25.24 -1.07 -6.83
C ARG A 181 -24.22 0.04 -6.51
N ILE A 182 -23.94 0.26 -5.22
CA ILE A 182 -22.99 1.26 -4.74
C ILE A 182 -21.55 0.82 -5.07
N GLY A 183 -21.26 -0.48 -5.00
CA GLY A 183 -19.98 -1.06 -5.39
C GLY A 183 -19.68 -0.89 -6.88
N ARG A 184 -20.67 -1.10 -7.76
CA ARG A 184 -20.55 -0.85 -9.22
C ARG A 184 -20.32 0.62 -9.55
N ALA A 185 -20.90 1.53 -8.76
CA ALA A 185 -20.71 2.98 -8.94
C ALA A 185 -19.23 3.39 -8.84
N ALA A 186 -18.37 2.64 -8.15
CA ALA A 186 -16.92 2.90 -8.09
C ALA A 186 -16.26 2.97 -9.47
N GLY A 187 -16.72 2.12 -10.41
CA GLY A 187 -16.20 2.11 -11.77
C GLY A 187 -16.55 3.38 -12.54
N LEU A 188 -17.82 3.80 -12.47
CA LEU A 188 -18.29 5.05 -13.07
C LEU A 188 -17.62 6.27 -12.43
N LEU A 189 -17.46 6.24 -11.11
CA LEU A 189 -16.85 7.32 -10.34
C LEU A 189 -15.39 7.54 -10.70
N TYR A 190 -14.64 6.48 -11.02
CA TYR A 190 -13.27 6.59 -11.56
C TYR A 190 -13.24 7.41 -12.86
N TYR A 191 -14.12 7.10 -13.82
CA TYR A 191 -14.18 7.83 -15.09
C TYR A 191 -14.69 9.26 -14.90
N ALA A 192 -15.69 9.47 -14.05
CA ALA A 192 -16.21 10.79 -13.72
C ALA A 192 -15.10 11.68 -13.11
N LEU A 193 -14.30 11.13 -12.18
CA LEU A 193 -13.16 11.84 -11.59
C LEU A 193 -12.06 12.14 -12.61
N LEU A 194 -11.79 11.22 -13.55
CA LEU A 194 -10.82 11.45 -14.61
C LEU A 194 -11.25 12.63 -15.51
N ILE A 195 -12.51 12.64 -15.96
CA ILE A 195 -13.09 13.71 -16.76
C ILE A 195 -13.08 15.03 -15.98
N ALA A 196 -13.52 15.01 -14.72
CA ALA A 196 -13.51 16.18 -13.85
C ALA A 196 -12.08 16.72 -13.64
N GLY A 197 -11.08 15.84 -13.55
CA GLY A 197 -9.67 16.23 -13.45
C GLY A 197 -9.19 16.94 -14.69
N LEU A 198 -9.50 16.43 -15.89
CA LEU A 198 -9.16 17.08 -17.16
C LEU A 198 -9.81 18.46 -17.30
N ILE A 199 -11.10 18.58 -16.94
CA ILE A 199 -11.81 19.87 -16.92
C ILE A 199 -11.14 20.83 -15.93
N SER A 200 -10.83 20.35 -14.71
CA SER A 200 -10.21 21.16 -13.66
C SER A 200 -8.82 21.66 -14.05
N LEU A 201 -8.04 20.85 -14.79
CA LEU A 201 -6.75 21.27 -15.34
C LEU A 201 -6.91 22.38 -16.38
N GLY A 202 -7.90 22.25 -17.29
CA GLY A 202 -8.21 23.29 -18.26
C GLY A 202 -8.60 24.62 -17.60
N LEU A 203 -9.47 24.57 -16.59
CA LEU A 203 -9.90 25.74 -15.83
C LEU A 203 -8.76 26.37 -15.01
N ALA A 204 -7.90 25.55 -14.39
CA ALA A 204 -6.76 26.06 -13.64
C ALA A 204 -5.73 26.71 -14.55
N TRP A 205 -5.48 26.14 -15.74
CA TRP A 205 -4.58 26.73 -16.73
C TRP A 205 -5.07 28.11 -17.16
N THR A 206 -6.34 28.24 -17.54
CA THR A 206 -6.90 29.54 -17.96
C THR A 206 -6.92 30.58 -16.84
N ALA A 207 -7.05 30.14 -15.58
CA ALA A 207 -7.10 31.05 -14.43
C ALA A 207 -5.73 31.46 -13.87
N THR A 208 -4.71 30.58 -13.95
CA THR A 208 -3.41 30.80 -13.27
C THR A 208 -2.24 30.95 -14.21
N HIS A 209 -2.28 30.32 -15.39
CA HIS A 209 -1.12 30.14 -16.29
C HIS A 209 0.13 29.60 -15.54
N ASP A 210 -0.07 28.84 -14.46
CA ASP A 210 0.99 28.38 -13.56
C ASP A 210 1.11 26.84 -13.58
N GLY A 211 2.30 26.36 -13.96
CA GLY A 211 2.61 24.93 -13.99
C GLY A 211 2.59 24.25 -12.62
N TYR A 212 2.88 24.98 -11.53
CA TYR A 212 2.83 24.42 -10.18
C TYR A 212 1.38 24.13 -9.74
N ALA A 213 0.46 25.03 -10.06
CA ALA A 213 -0.97 24.84 -9.80
C ALA A 213 -1.53 23.61 -10.55
N LEU A 214 -1.10 23.40 -11.80
CA LEU A 214 -1.42 22.19 -12.55
C LEU A 214 -0.82 20.93 -11.91
N GLY A 215 0.45 20.99 -11.49
CA GLY A 215 1.11 19.87 -10.80
C GLY A 215 0.40 19.43 -9.53
N VAL A 216 -0.11 20.38 -8.73
CA VAL A 216 -0.93 20.10 -7.54
C VAL A 216 -2.21 19.37 -7.93
N LEU A 217 -2.95 19.85 -8.93
CA LEU A 217 -4.20 19.20 -9.37
C LEU A 217 -3.97 17.80 -9.93
N ILE A 218 -2.92 17.60 -10.75
CA ILE A 218 -2.54 16.27 -11.25
C ILE A 218 -2.28 15.32 -10.08
N THR A 219 -1.56 15.79 -9.06
CA THR A 219 -1.21 14.98 -7.88
C THR A 219 -2.46 14.61 -7.08
N VAL A 220 -3.35 15.58 -6.83
CA VAL A 220 -4.57 15.37 -6.03
C VAL A 220 -5.55 14.44 -6.75
N TYR A 221 -5.81 14.67 -8.03
CA TYR A 221 -6.68 13.80 -8.84
C TYR A 221 -6.06 12.42 -9.05
N GLY A 222 -4.75 12.34 -9.33
CA GLY A 222 -4.03 11.08 -9.44
C GLY A 222 -4.08 10.27 -8.15
N PHE A 223 -3.92 10.92 -7.00
CA PHE A 223 -4.09 10.29 -5.69
C PHE A 223 -5.51 9.74 -5.50
N ALA A 224 -6.54 10.54 -5.79
CA ALA A 224 -7.94 10.12 -5.68
C ALA A 224 -8.28 8.92 -6.59
N LEU A 225 -7.80 8.94 -7.83
CA LEU A 225 -7.98 7.86 -8.80
C LEU A 225 -7.30 6.56 -8.33
N ASN A 226 -6.12 6.66 -7.71
CA ASN A 226 -5.46 5.51 -7.10
C ASN A 226 -6.21 5.00 -5.86
N CYS A 227 -6.71 5.91 -5.00
CA CYS A 227 -7.52 5.55 -3.83
C CYS A 227 -8.79 4.81 -4.25
N ILE A 228 -9.56 5.34 -5.21
CA ILE A 228 -10.80 4.69 -5.62
C ILE A 228 -10.54 3.35 -6.32
N ARG A 229 -9.47 3.24 -7.11
CA ARG A 229 -9.05 1.96 -7.70
C ARG A 229 -8.70 0.94 -6.62
N GLY A 230 -7.92 1.34 -5.62
CA GLY A 230 -7.57 0.51 -4.47
C GLY A 230 -8.80 0.06 -3.68
N LEU A 231 -9.71 0.98 -3.36
CA LEU A 231 -10.95 0.69 -2.63
C LEU A 231 -11.90 -0.20 -3.44
N ARG A 232 -11.96 -0.05 -4.77
CA ARG A 232 -12.75 -0.93 -5.65
C ARG A 232 -12.31 -2.38 -5.55
N HIS A 233 -11.03 -2.66 -5.32
CA HIS A 233 -10.55 -4.03 -5.09
C HIS A 233 -11.04 -4.63 -3.77
N LEU A 234 -11.49 -3.80 -2.81
CA LEU A 234 -12.08 -4.25 -1.54
C LEU A 234 -13.58 -4.53 -1.63
N VAL A 235 -14.26 -4.05 -2.68
CA VAL A 235 -15.72 -4.22 -2.86
C VAL A 235 -16.14 -5.69 -2.82
N PRO A 236 -15.51 -6.63 -3.56
CA PRO A 236 -15.89 -8.04 -3.50
C PRO A 236 -15.67 -8.66 -2.11
N VAL A 237 -14.61 -8.23 -1.42
CA VAL A 237 -14.26 -8.69 -0.06
C VAL A 237 -15.32 -8.28 0.95
N ILE A 238 -15.80 -7.04 0.85
CA ILE A 238 -16.80 -6.48 1.75
C ILE A 238 -18.19 -7.10 1.46
N LEU A 239 -18.52 -7.37 0.19
CA LEU A 239 -19.79 -7.99 -0.19
C LEU A 239 -19.88 -9.48 0.17
N ALA A 240 -18.75 -10.19 0.25
CA ALA A 240 -18.69 -11.60 0.59
C ALA A 240 -19.20 -11.93 2.02
N ASN A 241 -19.43 -10.91 2.86
CA ASN A 241 -19.97 -10.95 4.24
C ASN A 241 -19.24 -11.81 5.28
N ASP A 242 -18.40 -12.78 4.89
CA ASP A 242 -17.63 -13.66 5.79
C ASP A 242 -16.11 -13.45 5.66
N ILE A 243 -15.38 -14.50 5.25
CA ILE A 243 -13.93 -14.53 5.08
C ILE A 243 -13.61 -14.64 3.59
N PHE A 244 -12.88 -13.67 3.07
CA PHE A 244 -12.39 -13.70 1.70
C PHE A 244 -10.99 -14.33 1.64
N ILE A 245 -10.86 -15.38 0.83
CA ILE A 245 -9.55 -15.97 0.46
C ILE A 245 -9.14 -15.35 -0.89
N PRO A 246 -8.03 -14.60 -0.96
CA PRO A 246 -7.61 -13.95 -2.20
C PRO A 246 -7.31 -14.94 -3.33
N THR A 247 -7.73 -14.61 -4.55
CA THR A 247 -7.49 -15.39 -5.79
C THR A 247 -6.00 -15.55 -6.13
N GLY A 248 -5.12 -14.67 -5.65
CA GLY A 248 -3.67 -14.82 -5.82
C GLY A 248 -3.09 -16.06 -5.11
N ARG A 249 -3.79 -16.60 -4.10
CA ARG A 249 -3.36 -17.77 -3.34
C ARG A 249 -3.47 -19.05 -4.16
N SER A 250 -4.56 -19.23 -4.92
CA SER A 250 -4.76 -20.43 -5.74
C SER A 250 -3.72 -20.56 -6.87
N ALA A 251 -3.27 -19.43 -7.44
CA ALA A 251 -2.20 -19.42 -8.43
C ALA A 251 -0.84 -19.84 -7.85
N ILE A 252 -0.54 -19.41 -6.62
CA ILE A 252 0.70 -19.79 -5.92
C ILE A 252 0.64 -21.26 -5.48
N ASP A 253 -0.50 -21.71 -4.95
CA ASP A 253 -0.70 -23.11 -4.55
C ASP A 253 -0.62 -24.05 -5.76
N ALA A 254 -1.18 -23.66 -6.92
CA ALA A 254 -1.05 -24.40 -8.17
C ALA A 254 0.40 -24.44 -8.70
N ASP A 255 1.15 -23.35 -8.56
CA ASP A 255 2.56 -23.30 -8.97
C ASP A 255 3.45 -24.15 -8.06
N VAL A 256 3.19 -24.14 -6.75
CA VAL A 256 3.86 -25.01 -5.77
C VAL A 256 3.51 -26.48 -6.01
N ALA A 257 2.24 -26.80 -6.29
CA ALA A 257 1.81 -28.15 -6.64
C ALA A 257 2.43 -28.64 -7.95
N ARG A 258 2.53 -27.77 -8.96
CA ARG A 258 3.24 -28.06 -10.22
C ARG A 258 4.73 -28.32 -10.00
N MET A 259 5.41 -27.51 -9.17
CA MET A 259 6.82 -27.74 -8.83
C MET A 259 7.02 -29.04 -8.04
N ALA A 260 6.09 -29.37 -7.14
CA ALA A 260 6.11 -30.64 -6.41
C ALA A 260 5.86 -31.85 -7.32
N ALA A 261 5.00 -31.71 -8.34
CA ALA A 261 4.73 -32.76 -9.32
C ALA A 261 5.86 -32.97 -10.34
N ALA A 262 6.73 -31.98 -10.53
CA ALA A 262 7.87 -32.04 -11.46
C ALA A 262 9.14 -32.66 -10.86
N GLU A 263 9.17 -32.99 -9.56
CA GLU A 263 10.27 -33.70 -8.91
C GLU A 263 9.88 -35.19 -8.70
N PRO A 264 10.62 -36.18 -9.27
CA PRO A 264 10.38 -37.58 -8.97
C PRO A 264 10.91 -37.91 -7.57
N GLN A 265 10.07 -38.56 -6.76
CA GLN A 265 10.36 -39.11 -5.42
C GLN A 265 10.41 -38.12 -4.24
N VAL A 266 9.25 -37.64 -3.80
CA VAL A 266 9.03 -37.32 -2.38
C VAL A 266 7.60 -37.72 -1.99
N PRO A 267 7.39 -38.67 -1.05
CA PRO A 267 6.06 -38.91 -0.49
C PRO A 267 5.57 -37.62 0.17
N MET A 268 4.46 -37.09 -0.35
CA MET A 268 3.88 -35.83 0.13
C MET A 268 3.08 -36.09 1.40
N ASP A 269 3.76 -36.21 2.54
CA ASP A 269 3.15 -36.33 3.87
C ASP A 269 2.55 -34.98 4.32
N GLY A 270 1.50 -34.56 3.61
CA GLY A 270 0.65 -33.43 3.97
C GLY A 270 1.30 -32.03 3.95
N PRO A 271 0.46 -30.98 4.03
CA PRO A 271 0.92 -29.59 4.14
C PRO A 271 1.53 -29.36 5.53
N GLY A 272 2.87 -29.45 5.61
CA GLY A 272 3.62 -29.24 6.86
C GLY A 272 4.91 -30.08 6.97
N SER A 273 5.14 -31.02 6.05
CA SER A 273 6.33 -31.88 6.10
C SER A 273 7.65 -31.08 6.03
N PRO A 274 8.73 -31.57 6.66
CA PRO A 274 10.07 -30.98 6.54
C PRO A 274 10.51 -30.80 5.08
N GLN A 275 10.04 -31.65 4.18
CA GLN A 275 10.38 -31.65 2.75
C GLN A 275 9.61 -30.55 1.99
N MET A 276 8.32 -30.35 2.27
CA MET A 276 7.54 -29.22 1.72
C MET A 276 8.16 -27.86 2.11
N ARG A 277 8.74 -27.77 3.32
CA ARG A 277 9.50 -26.59 3.76
C ARG A 277 10.77 -26.35 2.92
N ARG A 278 11.48 -27.40 2.51
CA ARG A 278 12.69 -27.28 1.64
C ARG A 278 12.33 -26.82 0.23
N VAL A 279 11.26 -27.35 -0.36
CA VAL A 279 10.76 -26.93 -1.68
C VAL A 279 10.33 -25.46 -1.65
N ARG A 280 9.58 -25.04 -0.61
CA ARG A 280 9.22 -23.63 -0.39
C ARG A 280 10.44 -22.73 -0.22
N ALA A 281 11.47 -23.16 0.51
CA ALA A 281 12.70 -22.38 0.67
C ALA A 281 13.47 -22.16 -0.66
N ARG A 282 13.48 -23.14 -1.57
CA ARG A 282 14.07 -22.96 -2.92
C ARG A 282 13.22 -22.03 -3.79
N TYR A 283 11.89 -22.15 -3.74
CA TYR A 283 10.99 -21.23 -4.43
C TYR A 283 11.22 -19.79 -3.97
N GLU A 284 11.31 -19.57 -2.65
CA GLU A 284 11.57 -18.25 -2.07
C GLU A 284 12.91 -17.66 -2.52
N ARG A 285 13.98 -18.46 -2.62
CA ARG A 285 15.27 -18.00 -3.15
C ARG A 285 15.17 -17.53 -4.61
N ARG A 286 14.48 -18.28 -5.47
CA ARG A 286 14.28 -17.91 -6.89
C ARG A 286 13.42 -16.65 -7.01
N MET A 287 12.38 -16.54 -6.20
CA MET A 287 11.51 -15.37 -6.17
C MET A 287 12.27 -14.13 -5.68
N LEU A 288 13.05 -14.28 -4.60
CA LEU A 288 13.90 -13.23 -4.05
C LEU A 288 14.87 -12.73 -5.12
N LEU A 289 15.63 -13.62 -5.77
CA LEU A 289 16.55 -13.28 -6.87
C LEU A 289 15.90 -12.47 -8.00
N ARG A 290 14.72 -12.89 -8.46
CA ARG A 290 14.00 -12.17 -9.53
C ARG A 290 13.60 -10.76 -9.11
N TYR A 291 13.14 -10.59 -7.87
CA TYR A 291 12.72 -9.28 -7.37
C TYR A 291 13.89 -8.39 -6.97
N THR A 292 14.94 -8.92 -6.33
CA THR A 292 16.16 -8.15 -6.05
C THR A 292 16.84 -7.72 -7.33
N LEU A 293 16.94 -8.59 -8.35
CA LEU A 293 17.52 -8.20 -9.64
C LEU A 293 16.75 -7.04 -10.28
N ARG A 294 15.41 -7.11 -10.32
CA ARG A 294 14.56 -6.03 -10.87
C ARG A 294 14.66 -4.75 -10.05
N ALA A 295 14.71 -4.84 -8.73
CA ALA A 295 14.86 -3.67 -7.86
C ALA A 295 16.24 -3.01 -8.01
N VAL A 296 17.31 -3.81 -8.12
CA VAL A 296 18.67 -3.32 -8.37
C VAL A 296 18.77 -2.66 -9.74
N LEU A 297 18.20 -3.27 -10.79
CA LEU A 297 18.10 -2.65 -12.12
C LEU A 297 17.36 -1.30 -12.09
N LEU A 298 16.24 -1.23 -11.37
CA LEU A 298 15.49 0.01 -11.19
C LEU A 298 16.34 1.08 -10.47
N LEU A 299 17.05 0.71 -9.40
CA LEU A 299 17.91 1.62 -8.65
C LEU A 299 19.12 2.09 -9.47
N ILE A 300 19.74 1.21 -10.26
CA ILE A 300 20.82 1.56 -11.20
C ILE A 300 20.29 2.53 -12.26
N MET A 301 19.11 2.25 -12.83
CA MET A 301 18.48 3.14 -13.81
C MET A 301 18.15 4.51 -13.19
N LEU A 302 17.62 4.53 -11.97
CA LEU A 302 17.33 5.77 -11.25
C LEU A 302 18.63 6.56 -11.00
N ALA A 303 19.67 5.90 -10.49
CA ALA A 303 20.98 6.50 -10.24
C ALA A 303 21.66 6.99 -11.52
N ALA A 304 21.50 6.29 -12.64
CA ALA A 304 21.99 6.72 -13.94
C ALA A 304 21.25 7.96 -14.46
N VAL A 305 19.92 8.01 -14.32
CA VAL A 305 19.10 9.20 -14.66
C VAL A 305 19.47 10.39 -13.76
N VAL A 306 19.71 10.13 -12.48
CA VAL A 306 20.20 11.12 -11.50
C VAL A 306 21.55 11.68 -11.93
N ALA A 307 22.53 10.81 -12.16
CA ALA A 307 23.88 11.19 -12.56
C ALA A 307 23.89 11.93 -13.91
N PHE A 308 23.08 11.48 -14.86
CA PHE A 308 22.89 12.15 -16.16
C PHE A 308 22.31 13.56 -15.99
N LYS A 309 21.27 13.73 -15.16
CA LYS A 309 20.68 15.05 -14.89
C LYS A 309 21.62 16.00 -14.15
N VAL A 310 22.43 15.48 -13.22
CA VAL A 310 23.46 16.27 -12.52
C VAL A 310 24.60 16.68 -13.47
N ALA A 311 25.02 15.79 -14.38
CA ALA A 311 26.11 16.05 -15.31
C ALA A 311 25.72 16.99 -16.46
N PHE A 312 24.47 16.94 -16.93
CA PHE A 312 24.03 17.64 -18.14
C PHE A 312 22.99 18.76 -17.90
N GLY A 313 22.64 19.06 -16.64
CA GLY A 313 22.06 20.35 -16.22
C GLY A 313 20.83 20.82 -17.00
N GLY A 314 19.78 20.00 -17.10
CA GLY A 314 18.49 20.39 -17.69
C GLY A 314 17.39 20.49 -16.67
#